data_AF-A0A7K5PNV3-F1
#
_entry.id   AF-A0A7K5PNV3-F1
#
_cell.length_a   1.000
_cell.length_b   1.000
_cell.length_c   1.000
_cell.angle_alpha   90.00
_cell.angle_beta   90.00
_cell.angle_gamma   90.00
#
_symmetry.space_group_name_H-M   'P 1'
#
loop_
_entity.id
_entity.type
_entity.pdbx_description
1 polymer ?
#
loop_
_entity_poly.entity_id
_entity_poly.type
_entity_poly.pdbx_seq_one_letter_code
_entity_poly.pdbx_strand_id
1 'polypeptide(L)'
;GTFTVRLLQTTTFQNTSFADTEGLGLLEDIELGSLDQHTWSIHFCQPWVRSALPRADWDTIDNLLKIYLQQFNHLINEGAMQRDVPYPFVAQCMAGCVLYPNRTSEVFAYVGYNGQDFLSFDTKNATWTLSQDTNLSRYVQSFLQNYTALSELVEMLFNETCVDEMEMLLHYGRAAVERQELPVATVFARNPSPEQLLLVCHVTGFYPRPISVAWLRDGQEVPPGPALNTSTILPNADLTYQLRSVLAVAPRDGHSYVCRVRHHSLGTRSLLIPWGSSEVVLITGLTAGLLAAMVIAAVSV
;
A
#
# COMPACT_ATOMS: atom_id res chain seq x y z
N GLY A 1 -16.34 0.05 5.62
CA GLY A 1 -15.10 -0.22 6.37
C GLY A 1 -14.54 1.09 6.86
N THR A 2 -13.33 1.07 7.42
CA THR A 2 -12.52 2.28 7.58
C THR A 2 -11.73 2.47 6.29
N PHE A 3 -11.69 3.69 5.74
CA PHE A 3 -10.96 4.02 4.52
C PHE A 3 -10.16 5.29 4.70
N THR A 4 -9.02 5.41 4.01
CA THR A 4 -8.09 6.52 4.14
C THR A 4 -7.75 7.08 2.78
N VAL A 5 -7.95 8.38 2.58
CA VAL A 5 -7.34 9.12 1.47
C VAL A 5 -6.14 9.88 2.00
N ARG A 6 -5.07 9.93 1.20
CA ARG A 6 -3.86 10.68 1.53
C ARG A 6 -3.24 11.30 0.28
N LEU A 7 -2.79 12.53 0.43
CA LEU A 7 -1.95 13.25 -0.50
C LEU A 7 -0.54 13.27 0.09
N LEU A 8 0.42 12.84 -0.70
CA LEU A 8 1.83 12.88 -0.38
C LEU A 8 2.50 13.87 -1.31
N GLN A 9 3.36 14.70 -0.74
CA GLN A 9 4.26 15.59 -1.46
C GLN A 9 5.67 15.33 -0.95
N THR A 10 6.62 15.20 -1.88
CA THR A 10 8.05 15.19 -1.57
C THR A 10 8.72 16.24 -2.43
N THR A 11 9.36 17.21 -1.79
CA THR A 11 10.15 18.24 -2.47
C THR A 11 11.61 18.11 -2.09
N THR A 12 12.47 17.93 -3.09
CA THR A 12 13.93 17.92 -2.94
C THR A 12 14.49 19.27 -3.36
N PHE A 13 15.02 20.01 -2.41
CA PHE A 13 15.71 21.28 -2.66
C PHE A 13 17.18 20.99 -2.92
N GLN A 14 17.62 21.08 -4.18
CA GLN A 14 19.00 20.78 -4.56
C GLN A 14 19.96 21.94 -4.26
N ASN A 15 19.47 23.17 -4.42
CA ASN A 15 20.17 24.42 -4.14
C ASN A 15 19.14 25.55 -4.01
N THR A 16 19.63 26.77 -3.82
CA THR A 16 18.83 27.99 -3.65
C THR A 16 17.89 28.35 -4.80
N SER A 17 18.01 27.67 -5.95
CA SER A 17 17.35 28.06 -7.20
C SER A 17 16.58 26.90 -7.83
N PHE A 18 16.77 25.68 -7.36
CA PHE A 18 16.19 24.47 -7.96
C PHE A 18 15.63 23.55 -6.88
N ALA A 19 14.33 23.32 -6.98
CA ALA A 19 13.59 22.35 -6.20
C ALA A 19 12.82 21.45 -7.16
N ASP A 20 12.87 20.15 -6.90
CA ASP A 20 12.11 19.14 -7.61
C ASP A 20 10.98 18.65 -6.72
N THR A 21 9.75 18.56 -7.24
CA THR A 21 8.57 18.22 -6.44
C THR A 21 7.76 17.11 -7.07
N GLU A 22 7.57 16.05 -6.30
CA GLU A 22 6.72 14.92 -6.61
C GLU A 22 5.47 14.97 -5.74
N GLY A 23 4.32 14.59 -6.30
CA GLY A 23 3.06 14.48 -5.56
C GLY A 23 2.29 13.23 -5.96
N LEU A 24 1.65 12.60 -4.99
CA LEU A 24 0.88 11.37 -5.15
C LEU A 24 -0.39 11.39 -4.29
N GLY A 25 -1.54 11.13 -4.88
CA GLY A 25 -2.79 10.90 -4.17
C GLY A 25 -3.13 9.42 -4.11
N LEU A 26 -3.49 8.91 -2.92
CA LEU A 26 -3.85 7.52 -2.68
C LEU A 26 -5.21 7.42 -1.99
N LEU A 27 -6.03 6.46 -2.41
CA LEU A 27 -7.12 5.89 -1.62
C LEU A 27 -6.69 4.50 -1.17
N GLU A 28 -6.44 4.33 0.13
CA GLU A 28 -5.75 3.15 0.67
C GLU A 28 -4.38 2.93 -0.02
N ASP A 29 -4.29 1.90 -0.84
CA ASP A 29 -3.12 1.53 -1.65
C ASP A 29 -3.33 1.78 -3.15
N ILE A 30 -4.46 2.40 -3.53
CA ILE A 30 -4.81 2.71 -4.92
C ILE A 30 -4.33 4.12 -5.25
N GLU A 31 -3.41 4.22 -6.20
CA GLU A 31 -2.96 5.52 -6.73
C GLU A 31 -4.08 6.18 -7.53
N LEU A 32 -4.57 7.32 -7.03
CA LEU A 32 -5.62 8.13 -7.67
C LEU A 32 -5.05 8.99 -8.78
N GLY A 33 -3.91 9.63 -8.50
CA GLY A 33 -3.20 10.49 -9.42
C GLY A 33 -1.84 10.94 -8.89
N SER A 34 -1.00 11.42 -9.79
CA SER A 34 0.33 11.95 -9.51
C SER A 34 0.51 13.31 -10.16
N LEU A 35 1.50 14.08 -9.72
CA LEU A 35 1.84 15.36 -10.35
C LEU A 35 2.79 15.14 -11.53
N ASP A 36 2.52 15.83 -12.65
CA ASP A 36 3.50 15.97 -13.72
C ASP A 36 4.73 16.74 -13.22
N GLN A 37 5.92 16.18 -13.46
CA GLN A 37 7.19 16.69 -12.93
C GLN A 37 7.53 18.12 -13.39
N HIS A 38 7.01 18.58 -14.53
CA HIS A 38 7.36 19.89 -15.09
C HIS A 38 6.27 20.93 -14.89
N THR A 39 5.01 20.52 -15.00
CA THR A 39 3.85 21.43 -14.98
C THR A 39 3.12 21.43 -13.66
N TRP A 40 3.36 20.44 -12.79
CA TRP A 40 2.57 20.15 -11.59
C TRP A 40 1.07 19.99 -11.87
N SER A 41 0.71 19.57 -13.08
CA SER A 41 -0.67 19.23 -13.41
C SER A 41 -0.99 17.81 -12.92
N ILE A 42 -2.23 17.56 -12.51
CA ILE A 42 -2.66 16.24 -12.05
C ILE A 42 -2.74 15.27 -13.24
N HIS A 43 -1.97 14.19 -13.16
CA HIS A 43 -2.10 13.01 -13.99
C HIS A 43 -2.95 11.96 -13.27
N PHE A 44 -4.13 11.65 -13.79
CA PHE A 44 -5.03 10.66 -13.20
C PHE A 44 -4.52 9.24 -13.46
N CYS A 45 -4.22 8.49 -12.40
CA CYS A 45 -3.71 7.12 -12.51
C CYS A 45 -4.83 6.09 -12.70
N GLN A 46 -6.06 6.42 -12.27
CA GLN A 46 -7.24 5.58 -12.51
C GLN A 46 -8.25 6.27 -13.44
N PRO A 47 -8.88 5.52 -14.37
CA PRO A 47 -9.85 6.10 -15.30
C PRO A 47 -11.11 6.65 -14.61
N TRP A 48 -11.48 6.10 -13.45
CA TRP A 48 -12.68 6.49 -12.72
C TRP A 48 -12.50 7.78 -11.91
N VAL A 49 -11.27 8.16 -11.54
CA VAL A 49 -11.01 9.34 -10.70
C VAL A 49 -11.40 10.61 -11.43
N ARG A 50 -11.01 10.76 -12.69
CA ARG A 50 -11.37 11.95 -13.49
C ARG A 50 -12.88 12.14 -13.62
N SER A 51 -13.65 11.05 -13.57
CA SER A 51 -15.11 11.08 -13.68
C SER A 51 -15.81 11.32 -12.34
N ALA A 52 -15.08 11.27 -11.22
CA ALA A 52 -15.67 11.47 -9.90
C ALA A 52 -16.16 12.91 -9.70
N LEU A 53 -15.39 13.89 -10.19
CA LEU A 53 -15.73 15.31 -10.13
C LEU A 53 -15.95 15.92 -11.52
N PRO A 54 -16.81 16.96 -11.62
CA PRO A 54 -16.87 17.84 -12.78
C PRO A 54 -15.51 18.38 -13.20
N ARG A 55 -15.32 18.61 -14.50
CA ARG A 55 -14.05 19.14 -15.03
C ARG A 55 -13.65 20.47 -14.38
N ALA A 56 -14.62 21.38 -14.17
CA ALA A 56 -14.34 22.68 -13.58
C ALA A 56 -13.81 22.58 -12.14
N ASP A 57 -14.25 21.58 -11.39
CA ASP A 57 -13.78 21.33 -10.03
C ASP A 57 -12.34 20.78 -10.07
N TRP A 58 -12.05 19.85 -10.98
CA TRP A 58 -10.67 19.40 -11.21
C TRP A 58 -9.75 20.54 -11.65
N ASP A 59 -10.20 21.41 -12.55
CA ASP A 59 -9.42 22.56 -13.01
C ASP A 59 -9.16 23.53 -11.83
N THR A 60 -10.11 23.66 -10.89
CA THR A 60 -9.96 24.46 -9.68
C THR A 60 -8.92 23.85 -8.73
N ILE A 61 -9.02 22.54 -8.45
CA ILE A 61 -8.06 21.81 -7.61
C ILE A 61 -6.65 21.88 -8.19
N ASP A 62 -6.50 21.65 -9.50
CA ASP A 62 -5.22 21.69 -10.21
C ASP A 62 -4.54 23.08 -10.11
N ASN A 63 -5.31 24.15 -10.32
CA ASN A 63 -4.80 25.52 -10.16
C ASN A 63 -4.39 25.84 -8.71
N LEU A 64 -5.19 25.42 -7.73
CA LEU A 64 -4.88 25.62 -6.31
C LEU A 64 -3.60 24.87 -5.90
N LEU A 65 -3.44 23.61 -6.34
CA LEU A 65 -2.22 22.84 -6.11
C LEU A 65 -1.00 23.55 -6.70
N LYS A 66 -1.10 24.06 -7.94
CA LYS A 66 0.00 24.80 -8.57
C LYS A 66 0.39 26.05 -7.78
N ILE A 67 -0.59 26.84 -7.35
CA ILE A 67 -0.36 28.04 -6.53
C ILE A 67 0.31 27.64 -5.20
N TYR A 68 -0.23 26.62 -4.53
CA TYR A 68 0.33 26.11 -3.28
C TYR A 68 1.79 25.65 -3.45
N LEU A 69 2.10 24.85 -4.47
CA LEU A 69 3.45 24.34 -4.71
C LEU A 69 4.44 25.46 -5.06
N GLN A 70 4.01 26.45 -5.85
CA GLN A 70 4.82 27.63 -6.13
C GLN A 70 5.19 28.38 -4.85
N GLN A 71 4.19 28.65 -4.00
CA GLN A 71 4.41 29.39 -2.75
C GLN A 71 5.22 28.56 -1.74
N PHE A 72 4.92 27.27 -1.61
CA PHE A 72 5.67 26.34 -0.76
C PHE A 72 7.15 26.32 -1.14
N ASN A 73 7.46 26.09 -2.42
CA ASN A 73 8.85 26.04 -2.89
C ASN A 73 9.58 27.36 -2.66
N HIS A 74 8.92 28.50 -2.91
CA HIS A 74 9.51 29.81 -2.68
C HIS A 74 9.85 30.04 -1.20
N LEU A 75 8.88 29.83 -0.31
CA LEU A 75 8.99 30.16 1.10
C LEU A 75 9.92 29.22 1.86
N ILE A 76 9.88 27.93 1.56
CA ILE A 76 10.77 26.95 2.20
C ILE A 76 12.23 27.22 1.80
N ASN A 77 12.48 27.55 0.54
CA ASN A 77 13.82 27.89 0.06
C ASN A 77 14.33 29.21 0.70
N GLU A 78 13.46 30.23 0.82
CA GLU A 78 13.80 31.48 1.52
C GLU A 78 14.14 31.22 2.99
N GLY A 79 13.30 30.47 3.70
CA GLY A 79 13.53 30.11 5.10
C GLY A 79 14.80 29.28 5.29
N ALA A 80 15.09 28.37 4.37
CA ALA A 80 16.31 27.57 4.36
C ALA A 80 17.57 28.45 4.21
N MET A 81 17.55 29.46 3.32
CA MET A 81 18.64 30.42 3.18
C MET A 81 18.82 31.27 4.44
N GLN A 82 17.73 31.78 5.03
CA GLN A 82 17.80 32.61 6.25
C GLN A 82 18.31 31.84 7.48
N ARG A 83 18.23 30.51 7.45
CA ARG A 83 18.58 29.63 8.57
C ARG A 83 19.81 28.77 8.30
N ASP A 84 20.55 29.05 7.22
CA ASP A 84 21.76 28.33 6.81
C ASP A 84 21.55 26.80 6.76
N VAL A 85 20.37 26.37 6.29
CA VAL A 85 20.06 24.94 6.11
C VAL A 85 20.95 24.36 5.00
N PRO A 86 21.65 23.25 5.23
CA PRO A 86 22.52 22.66 4.22
C PRO A 86 21.69 22.03 3.10
N TYR A 87 22.08 22.32 1.85
CA TYR A 87 21.56 21.68 0.65
C TYR A 87 22.44 20.47 0.25
N PRO A 88 21.87 19.44 -0.40
CA PRO A 88 20.45 19.26 -0.65
C PRO A 88 19.71 18.86 0.63
N PHE A 89 18.42 19.20 0.71
CA PHE A 89 17.51 18.69 1.74
C PHE A 89 16.16 18.32 1.15
N VAL A 90 15.42 17.49 1.87
CA VAL A 90 14.11 17.00 1.47
C VAL A 90 13.07 17.45 2.49
N ALA A 91 12.02 18.11 1.99
CA ALA A 91 10.82 18.41 2.75
C ALA A 91 9.68 17.53 2.24
N GLN A 92 8.95 16.90 3.16
CA GLN A 92 7.84 16.02 2.83
C GLN A 92 6.58 16.53 3.53
N CYS A 93 5.47 16.55 2.82
CA CYS A 93 4.17 16.86 3.39
C CYS A 93 3.23 15.70 3.12
N MET A 94 2.47 15.29 4.12
CA MET A 94 1.41 14.31 3.97
C MET A 94 0.15 14.91 4.60
N ALA A 95 -0.96 14.91 3.88
CA ALA A 95 -2.25 15.29 4.43
C ALA A 95 -3.34 14.37 3.91
N GLY A 96 -4.41 14.23 4.67
CA GLY A 96 -5.50 13.35 4.26
C GLY A 96 -6.56 13.23 5.33
N CYS A 97 -7.45 12.26 5.12
CA CYS A 97 -8.47 11.95 6.11
C CYS A 97 -8.80 10.46 6.14
N VAL A 98 -9.26 10.03 7.31
CA VAL A 98 -9.78 8.69 7.58
C VAL A 98 -11.30 8.79 7.70
N LEU A 99 -12.02 8.01 6.91
CA LEU A 99 -13.47 7.83 7.01
C LEU A 99 -13.77 6.55 7.81
N TYR A 100 -14.53 6.69 8.89
CA TYR A 100 -14.93 5.58 9.75
C TYR A 100 -16.31 5.02 9.39
N PRO A 101 -16.64 3.77 9.77
CA PRO A 101 -17.95 3.14 9.46
C PRO A 101 -19.18 3.89 9.99
N ASN A 102 -19.03 4.64 11.09
CA ASN A 102 -20.06 5.48 11.69
C ASN A 102 -20.22 6.85 10.98
N ARG A 103 -19.59 7.03 9.80
CA ARG A 103 -19.58 8.28 9.02
C ARG A 103 -18.93 9.48 9.73
N THR A 104 -18.09 9.24 10.75
CA THR A 104 -17.19 10.29 11.25
C THR A 104 -15.90 10.27 10.44
N SER A 105 -15.26 11.43 10.32
CA SER A 105 -13.94 11.56 9.71
C SER A 105 -12.91 12.08 10.71
N GLU A 106 -11.65 11.78 10.44
CA GLU A 106 -10.50 12.37 11.13
C GLU A 106 -9.49 12.85 10.09
N VAL A 107 -9.17 14.14 10.13
CA VAL A 107 -8.18 14.77 9.26
C VAL A 107 -6.81 14.68 9.91
N PHE A 108 -5.77 14.49 9.10
CA PHE A 108 -4.39 14.52 9.55
C PHE A 108 -3.52 15.30 8.57
N ALA A 109 -2.47 15.91 9.09
CA ALA A 109 -1.37 16.45 8.30
C ALA A 109 -0.03 16.28 9.02
N TYR A 110 1.01 15.99 8.27
CA TYR A 110 2.37 15.72 8.74
C TYR A 110 3.39 16.42 7.86
N VAL A 111 4.48 16.85 8.47
CA VAL A 111 5.67 17.38 7.82
C VAL A 111 6.85 16.48 8.20
N GLY A 112 7.60 16.05 7.20
CA GLY A 112 8.86 15.33 7.35
C GLY A 112 10.04 16.15 6.82
N TYR A 113 11.20 15.97 7.44
CA TYR A 113 12.46 16.60 7.03
C TYR A 113 13.56 15.54 6.92
N ASN A 114 14.17 15.41 5.74
CA ASN A 114 15.19 14.40 5.43
C ASN A 114 14.78 12.97 5.84
N GLY A 115 13.51 12.61 5.59
CA GLY A 115 12.96 11.29 5.89
C GLY A 115 12.67 11.02 7.37
N GLN A 116 12.67 12.05 8.21
CA GLN A 116 12.33 11.95 9.63
C GLN A 116 11.06 12.75 9.95
N ASP A 117 10.27 12.25 10.90
CA ASP A 117 9.11 12.96 11.42
C ASP A 117 9.54 14.31 12.02
N PHE A 118 8.87 15.39 11.60
CA PHE A 118 9.28 16.75 11.94
C PHE A 118 8.17 17.50 12.69
N LEU A 119 6.98 17.63 12.07
CA LEU A 119 5.79 18.20 12.72
C LEU A 119 4.54 17.41 12.34
N SER A 120 3.53 17.47 13.20
CA SER A 120 2.17 17.00 12.92
C SER A 120 1.16 18.09 13.23
N PHE A 121 0.05 18.12 12.50
CA PHE A 121 -1.02 19.08 12.74
C PHE A 121 -2.05 18.48 13.71
N ASP A 122 -2.25 19.14 14.85
CA ASP A 122 -3.35 18.84 15.76
C ASP A 122 -4.61 19.52 15.24
N THR A 123 -5.46 18.73 14.60
CA THR A 123 -6.72 19.19 14.00
C THR A 123 -7.73 19.66 15.02
N LYS A 124 -7.65 19.23 16.29
CA LYS A 124 -8.60 19.67 17.34
C LYS A 124 -8.31 21.08 17.81
N ASN A 125 -7.03 21.41 17.91
CA ASN A 125 -6.57 22.71 18.41
C ASN A 125 -6.14 23.66 17.29
N ALA A 126 -6.11 23.19 16.04
CA ALA A 126 -5.60 23.91 14.88
C ALA A 126 -4.16 24.43 15.09
N THR A 127 -3.29 23.56 15.64
CA THR A 127 -1.91 23.91 15.97
C THR A 127 -0.92 22.85 15.49
N TRP A 128 0.28 23.28 15.11
CA TRP A 128 1.36 22.35 14.79
C TRP A 128 2.08 21.88 16.05
N THR A 129 2.27 20.57 16.19
CA THR A 129 3.02 19.93 17.27
C THR A 129 4.35 19.39 16.76
N LEU A 130 5.40 19.54 17.56
CA LEU A 130 6.75 19.10 17.22
C LEU A 130 6.89 17.59 17.42
N SER A 131 7.42 16.89 16.42
CA SER A 131 7.87 15.50 16.58
C SER A 131 9.30 15.43 17.10
N GLN A 132 10.12 16.43 16.75
CA GLN A 132 11.48 16.62 17.26
C GLN A 132 11.65 18.07 17.71
N ASP A 133 12.23 18.30 18.89
CA ASP A 133 12.50 19.66 19.39
C ASP A 133 13.92 20.10 19.00
N THR A 134 14.00 20.78 17.86
CA THR A 134 15.21 21.43 17.35
C THR A 134 14.96 22.92 17.07
N ASN A 135 16.02 23.72 16.98
CA ASN A 135 15.90 25.14 16.61
C ASN A 135 15.18 25.32 15.26
N LEU A 136 15.46 24.45 14.28
CA LEU A 136 14.81 24.50 12.97
C LEU A 136 13.32 24.15 13.07
N SER A 137 12.97 23.09 13.81
CA SER A 137 11.56 22.69 13.98
C SER A 137 10.70 23.75 14.67
N ARG A 138 11.22 24.44 15.71
CA ARG A 138 10.53 25.56 16.38
C ARG A 138 10.33 26.75 15.47
N TYR A 139 11.32 27.03 14.60
CA TYR A 139 11.17 28.04 13.55
C TYR A 139 10.06 27.67 12.57
N VAL A 140 10.09 26.45 12.03
CA VAL A 140 9.08 25.97 11.06
C VAL A 140 7.69 25.92 11.69
N GLN A 141 7.56 25.51 12.95
CA GLN A 141 6.30 25.56 13.70
C GLN A 141 5.75 27.00 13.77
N SER A 142 6.60 27.96 14.16
CA SER A 142 6.20 29.37 14.22
C SER A 142 5.85 29.94 12.85
N PHE A 143 6.55 29.50 11.80
CA PHE A 143 6.28 29.87 10.42
C PHE A 143 4.92 29.34 9.96
N LEU A 144 4.65 28.05 10.14
CA LEU A 144 3.40 27.41 9.76
C LEU A 144 2.19 27.89 10.59
N GLN A 145 2.42 28.41 11.81
CA GLN A 145 1.36 29.05 12.60
C GLN A 145 0.94 30.41 12.01
N ASN A 146 1.84 31.12 11.32
CA ASN A 146 1.57 32.42 10.70
C ASN A 146 1.21 32.32 9.21
N TYR A 147 1.67 31.27 8.54
CA TYR A 147 1.47 31.05 7.11
C TYR A 147 0.51 29.88 6.89
N THR A 148 -0.73 30.22 6.55
CA THR A 148 -1.88 29.30 6.58
C THR A 148 -2.16 28.58 5.27
N ALA A 149 -1.37 28.77 4.21
CA ALA A 149 -1.70 28.16 2.90
C ALA A 149 -1.81 26.62 2.95
N LEU A 150 -0.93 25.95 3.73
CA LEU A 150 -1.02 24.51 3.93
C LEU A 150 -2.27 24.13 4.75
N SER A 151 -2.55 24.84 5.85
CA SER A 151 -3.74 24.55 6.67
C SER A 151 -5.04 24.86 5.93
N GLU A 152 -5.09 25.93 5.13
CA GLU A 152 -6.22 26.29 4.27
C GLU A 152 -6.47 25.23 3.19
N LEU A 153 -5.40 24.72 2.55
CA LEU A 153 -5.51 23.62 1.59
C LEU A 153 -6.06 22.35 2.27
N VAL A 154 -5.56 22.01 3.46
CA VAL A 154 -6.04 20.85 4.24
C VAL A 154 -7.49 21.04 4.67
N GLU A 155 -7.85 22.23 5.14
CA GLU A 155 -9.21 22.55 5.57
C GLU A 155 -10.20 22.45 4.40
N MET A 156 -9.86 23.02 3.25
CA MET A 156 -10.66 22.98 2.03
C MET A 156 -10.85 21.56 1.50
N LEU A 157 -9.78 20.75 1.50
CA LEU A 157 -9.85 19.39 0.94
C LEU A 157 -10.48 18.38 1.90
N PHE A 158 -10.36 18.57 3.22
CA PHE A 158 -10.66 17.48 4.17
C PHE A 158 -11.52 17.86 5.37
N ASN A 159 -11.62 19.11 5.80
CA ASN A 159 -12.27 19.41 7.08
C ASN A 159 -13.81 19.27 7.02
N GLU A 160 -14.46 19.91 6.03
CA GLU A 160 -15.92 19.78 5.85
C GLU A 160 -16.31 18.73 4.80
N THR A 161 -15.42 18.48 3.84
CA THR A 161 -15.73 17.73 2.61
C THR A 161 -15.21 16.30 2.62
N CYS A 162 -14.36 15.90 3.58
CA CYS A 162 -13.76 14.55 3.57
C CYS A 162 -14.80 13.43 3.46
N VAL A 163 -15.90 13.51 4.22
CA VAL A 163 -16.95 12.47 4.17
C VAL A 163 -17.54 12.39 2.77
N ASP A 164 -17.92 13.54 2.19
CA ASP A 164 -18.55 13.61 0.87
C ASP A 164 -17.57 13.17 -0.24
N GLU A 165 -16.32 13.62 -0.19
CA GLU A 165 -15.29 13.22 -1.14
C GLU A 165 -14.97 11.73 -1.06
N MET A 166 -14.87 11.19 0.15
CA MET A 166 -14.65 9.76 0.36
C MET A 166 -15.84 8.93 -0.11
N GLU A 167 -17.08 9.33 0.19
CA GLU A 167 -18.27 8.62 -0.30
C GLU A 167 -18.34 8.62 -1.84
N MET A 168 -17.99 9.75 -2.47
CA MET A 168 -17.88 9.86 -3.93
C MET A 168 -16.77 8.95 -4.49
N LEU A 169 -15.54 9.04 -3.97
CA LEU A 169 -14.42 8.22 -4.43
C LEU A 169 -14.71 6.72 -4.26
N LEU A 170 -15.34 6.32 -3.15
CA LEU A 170 -15.76 4.94 -2.91
C LEU A 170 -16.90 4.51 -3.84
N HIS A 171 -17.76 5.43 -4.27
CA HIS A 171 -18.81 5.14 -5.24
C HIS A 171 -18.23 4.85 -6.64
N TYR A 172 -17.41 5.76 -7.17
CA TYR A 172 -16.81 5.63 -8.49
C TYR A 172 -15.71 4.54 -8.53
N GLY A 173 -14.93 4.44 -7.46
CA GLY A 173 -13.83 3.49 -7.30
C GLY A 173 -14.26 2.12 -6.78
N ARG A 174 -15.56 1.85 -6.61
CA ARG A 174 -16.08 0.60 -6.01
C ARG A 174 -15.41 -0.64 -6.58
N ALA A 175 -15.33 -0.76 -7.90
CA ALA A 175 -14.75 -1.94 -8.55
C ALA A 175 -13.26 -2.11 -8.25
N ALA A 176 -12.51 -1.02 -8.07
CA ALA A 176 -11.10 -1.06 -7.72
C ALA A 176 -10.89 -1.40 -6.23
N VAL A 177 -11.69 -0.80 -5.34
CA VAL A 177 -11.63 -1.03 -3.89
C VAL A 177 -12.09 -2.43 -3.51
N GLU A 178 -13.13 -2.94 -4.17
CA GLU A 178 -13.66 -4.29 -3.95
C GLU A 178 -12.95 -5.34 -4.80
N ARG A 179 -11.91 -4.96 -5.59
CA ARG A 179 -11.14 -5.88 -6.43
C ARG A 179 -10.55 -6.99 -5.58
N GLN A 180 -10.57 -8.21 -6.12
CA GLN A 180 -10.00 -9.38 -5.48
C GLN A 180 -9.22 -10.20 -6.50
N GLU A 181 -7.93 -10.39 -6.24
CA GLU A 181 -7.06 -11.23 -7.05
C GLU A 181 -6.64 -12.46 -6.24
N LEU A 182 -6.69 -13.64 -6.87
CA LEU A 182 -6.37 -14.91 -6.21
C LEU A 182 -4.85 -15.07 -6.07
N PRO A 183 -4.34 -15.45 -4.88
CA PRO A 183 -2.94 -15.77 -4.74
C PRO A 183 -2.57 -16.98 -5.59
N VAL A 184 -1.42 -16.89 -6.26
CA VAL A 184 -0.71 -18.05 -6.81
C VAL A 184 0.45 -18.37 -5.89
N ALA A 185 0.59 -19.63 -5.51
CA ALA A 185 1.61 -20.08 -4.59
C ALA A 185 2.39 -21.25 -5.16
N THR A 186 3.71 -21.21 -4.99
CA THR A 186 4.63 -22.29 -5.39
C THR A 186 5.53 -22.63 -4.23
N VAL A 187 5.86 -23.92 -4.08
CA VAL A 187 6.81 -24.40 -3.07
C VAL A 187 7.99 -25.05 -3.77
N PHE A 188 9.19 -24.59 -3.43
CA PHE A 188 10.45 -25.13 -3.96
C PHE A 188 11.53 -25.17 -2.87
N ALA A 189 12.61 -25.91 -3.10
CA ALA A 189 13.73 -26.00 -2.16
C ALA A 189 14.94 -25.17 -2.58
N ARG A 190 15.70 -24.71 -1.58
CA ARG A 190 17.07 -24.21 -1.72
C ARG A 190 17.98 -24.98 -0.76
N ASN A 191 19.16 -25.36 -1.24
CA ASN A 191 20.15 -26.13 -0.47
C ASN A 191 21.41 -25.27 -0.26
N PRO A 192 21.47 -24.46 0.81
CA PRO A 192 22.66 -23.68 1.12
C PRO A 192 23.86 -24.56 1.55
N SER A 193 23.60 -25.74 2.10
CA SER A 193 24.62 -26.73 2.45
C SER A 193 24.03 -28.15 2.39
N PRO A 194 24.87 -29.22 2.42
CA PRO A 194 24.38 -30.60 2.45
C PRO A 194 23.51 -30.96 3.68
N GLU A 195 23.66 -30.21 4.78
CA GLU A 195 22.96 -30.45 6.04
C GLU A 195 21.71 -29.59 6.22
N GLN A 196 21.46 -28.64 5.32
CA GLN A 196 20.38 -27.67 5.44
C GLN A 196 19.51 -27.64 4.19
N LEU A 197 18.21 -27.90 4.36
CA LEU A 197 17.20 -27.77 3.33
C LEU A 197 16.28 -26.60 3.68
N LEU A 198 16.17 -25.62 2.79
CA LEU A 198 15.26 -24.49 2.95
C LEU A 198 14.06 -24.68 2.03
N LEU A 199 12.88 -24.88 2.59
CA LEU A 199 11.63 -24.87 1.84
C LEU A 199 11.16 -23.44 1.69
N VAL A 200 10.88 -23.02 0.46
CA VAL A 200 10.45 -21.67 0.14
C VAL A 200 9.05 -21.73 -0.47
N CYS A 201 8.10 -21.09 0.19
CA CYS A 201 6.77 -20.83 -0.34
C CYS A 201 6.74 -19.40 -0.90
N HIS A 202 6.71 -19.26 -2.21
CA HIS A 202 6.54 -17.97 -2.87
C HIS A 202 5.07 -17.80 -3.24
N VAL A 203 4.47 -16.71 -2.74
CA VAL A 203 3.07 -16.36 -2.97
C VAL A 203 3.03 -15.02 -3.70
N THR A 204 2.29 -14.91 -4.80
CA THR A 204 2.24 -13.72 -5.65
C THR A 204 0.87 -13.55 -6.30
N GLY A 205 0.59 -12.38 -6.87
CA GLY A 205 -0.62 -12.13 -7.66
C GLY A 205 -1.87 -11.89 -6.82
N PHE A 206 -1.73 -11.65 -5.52
CA PHE A 206 -2.89 -11.47 -4.62
C PHE A 206 -3.20 -9.99 -4.37
N TYR A 207 -4.48 -9.70 -4.19
CA TYR A 207 -5.01 -8.41 -3.75
C TYR A 207 -6.36 -8.64 -3.06
N PRO A 208 -6.65 -8.02 -1.90
CA PRO A 208 -5.94 -6.92 -1.24
C PRO A 208 -4.66 -7.33 -0.50
N ARG A 209 -3.90 -6.35 0.02
CA ARG A 209 -2.61 -6.57 0.70
C ARG A 209 -2.63 -7.58 1.87
N PRO A 210 -3.64 -7.61 2.76
CA PRO A 210 -3.61 -8.52 3.91
C PRO A 210 -3.71 -10.00 3.55
N ILE A 211 -2.73 -10.81 4.00
CA ILE A 211 -2.62 -12.24 3.73
C ILE A 211 -2.04 -12.98 4.94
N SER A 212 -2.35 -14.27 5.08
CA SER A 212 -1.76 -15.15 6.09
C SER A 212 -1.11 -16.35 5.40
N VAL A 213 0.18 -16.58 5.67
CA VAL A 213 0.96 -17.70 5.14
C VAL A 213 1.60 -18.45 6.30
N ALA A 214 1.37 -19.76 6.36
CA ALA A 214 1.85 -20.63 7.42
C ALA A 214 2.41 -21.93 6.84
N TRP A 215 3.34 -22.55 7.54
CA TRP A 215 3.80 -23.90 7.24
C TRP A 215 3.10 -24.92 8.12
N LEU A 216 2.72 -26.05 7.54
CA LEU A 216 2.24 -27.22 8.25
C LEU A 216 3.31 -28.32 8.15
N ARG A 217 3.68 -28.91 9.28
CA ARG A 217 4.48 -30.13 9.40
C ARG A 217 3.56 -31.25 9.88
N ASP A 218 3.35 -32.27 9.07
CA ASP A 218 2.42 -33.38 9.35
C ASP A 218 1.02 -32.91 9.77
N GLY A 219 0.53 -31.89 9.08
CA GLY A 219 -0.78 -31.27 9.34
C GLY A 219 -0.83 -30.30 10.52
N GLN A 220 0.23 -30.20 11.33
CA GLN A 220 0.32 -29.27 12.46
C GLN A 220 1.05 -27.99 12.06
N GLU A 221 0.53 -26.84 12.49
CA GLU A 221 1.13 -25.55 12.17
C GLU A 221 2.46 -25.34 12.88
N VAL A 222 3.48 -24.95 12.11
CA VAL A 222 4.81 -24.65 12.64
C VAL A 222 4.75 -23.29 13.35
N PRO A 223 5.08 -23.21 14.66
CA PRO A 223 5.06 -21.96 15.38
C PRO A 223 6.16 -21.00 14.91
N PRO A 224 6.01 -19.68 15.14
CA PRO A 224 7.08 -18.72 14.92
C PRO A 224 8.37 -19.13 15.64
N GLY A 225 9.51 -19.01 14.97
CA GLY A 225 10.80 -19.41 15.52
C GLY A 225 11.94 -19.20 14.53
N PRO A 226 13.20 -19.46 14.92
CA PRO A 226 14.38 -19.15 14.11
C PRO A 226 14.43 -19.93 12.79
N ALA A 227 13.74 -21.07 12.70
CA ALA A 227 13.64 -21.87 11.48
C ALA A 227 12.62 -21.32 10.47
N LEU A 228 11.71 -20.44 10.88
CA LEU A 228 10.63 -19.91 10.06
C LEU A 228 10.81 -18.41 9.86
N ASN A 229 10.94 -17.99 8.60
CA ASN A 229 11.05 -16.59 8.25
C ASN A 229 10.10 -16.23 7.11
N THR A 230 9.22 -15.26 7.33
CA THR A 230 8.32 -14.73 6.29
C THR A 230 8.74 -13.31 5.95
N SER A 231 8.99 -13.05 4.67
CA SER A 231 9.37 -11.73 4.19
C SER A 231 8.25 -10.71 4.39
N THR A 232 8.61 -9.44 4.32
CA THR A 232 7.62 -8.38 4.10
C THR A 232 6.86 -8.61 2.80
N ILE A 233 5.67 -8.02 2.73
CA ILE A 233 4.84 -8.00 1.52
C ILE A 233 5.39 -6.93 0.58
N LEU A 234 5.70 -7.31 -0.65
CA LEU A 234 6.22 -6.44 -1.70
C LEU A 234 5.16 -6.20 -2.78
N PRO A 235 5.09 -5.00 -3.36
CA PRO A 235 4.20 -4.72 -4.48
C PRO A 235 4.72 -5.32 -5.79
N ASN A 236 3.80 -5.62 -6.70
CA ASN A 236 4.05 -5.94 -8.10
C ASN A 236 3.63 -4.77 -9.01
N ALA A 237 4.18 -4.73 -10.22
CA ALA A 237 3.85 -3.69 -11.20
C ALA A 237 2.39 -3.74 -11.70
N ASP A 238 1.72 -4.89 -11.55
CA ASP A 238 0.31 -5.10 -11.90
C ASP A 238 -0.67 -4.74 -10.76
N LEU A 239 -0.17 -4.01 -9.76
CA LEU A 239 -0.92 -3.60 -8.55
C LEU A 239 -1.34 -4.78 -7.66
N THR A 240 -0.75 -5.96 -7.82
CA THR A 240 -0.89 -7.08 -6.87
C THR A 240 0.28 -7.13 -5.90
N TYR A 241 0.29 -8.11 -5.01
CA TYR A 241 1.33 -8.28 -4.00
C TYR A 241 2.02 -9.63 -4.09
N GLN A 242 3.22 -9.71 -3.52
CA GLN A 242 3.98 -10.93 -3.35
C GLN A 242 4.71 -11.00 -2.01
N LEU A 243 5.00 -12.22 -1.55
CA LEU A 243 5.85 -12.49 -0.38
C LEU A 243 6.49 -13.87 -0.47
N ARG A 244 7.48 -14.13 0.38
CA ARG A 244 8.09 -15.46 0.55
C ARG A 244 8.08 -15.89 2.00
N SER A 245 7.68 -17.13 2.26
CA SER A 245 7.86 -17.77 3.57
C SER A 245 8.86 -18.92 3.44
N VAL A 246 9.88 -18.91 4.27
CA VAL A 246 11.00 -19.86 4.25
C VAL A 246 11.00 -20.66 5.55
N LEU A 247 11.05 -21.99 5.42
CA LEU A 247 11.19 -22.92 6.53
C LEU A 247 12.47 -23.73 6.37
N ALA A 248 13.35 -23.66 7.37
CA ALA A 248 14.52 -24.52 7.47
C ALA A 248 14.13 -25.89 8.05
N VAL A 249 14.50 -26.95 7.35
CA VAL A 249 14.23 -28.34 7.73
C VAL A 249 15.50 -29.19 7.56
N ALA A 250 15.54 -30.34 8.23
CA ALA A 250 16.62 -31.28 8.05
C ALA A 250 16.39 -32.09 6.77
N PRO A 251 17.42 -32.32 5.93
CA PRO A 251 17.28 -33.16 4.76
C PRO A 251 16.81 -34.57 5.16
N ARG A 252 15.75 -35.07 4.49
CA ARG A 252 15.21 -36.42 4.71
C ARG A 252 14.76 -36.70 6.15
N ASP A 253 14.23 -35.69 6.84
CA ASP A 253 13.70 -35.86 8.20
C ASP A 253 12.41 -36.68 8.29
N GLY A 254 11.83 -37.07 7.15
CA GLY A 254 10.67 -37.96 7.05
C GLY A 254 9.33 -37.25 7.26
N HIS A 255 9.33 -35.93 7.41
CA HIS A 255 8.13 -35.15 7.63
C HIS A 255 7.51 -34.67 6.32
N SER A 256 6.18 -34.50 6.34
CA SER A 256 5.42 -33.87 5.28
C SER A 256 5.29 -32.38 5.55
N TYR A 257 5.48 -31.57 4.50
CA TYR A 257 5.43 -30.11 4.61
C TYR A 257 4.42 -29.52 3.63
N VAL A 258 3.59 -28.61 4.10
CA VAL A 258 2.59 -27.91 3.29
C VAL A 258 2.63 -26.42 3.59
N CYS A 259 2.72 -25.60 2.55
CA CYS A 259 2.46 -24.17 2.69
C CYS A 259 0.96 -23.92 2.64
N ARG A 260 0.40 -23.30 3.67
CA ARG A 260 -1.01 -22.90 3.74
C ARG A 260 -1.13 -21.40 3.55
N VAL A 261 -1.92 -20.99 2.56
CA VAL A 261 -2.20 -19.58 2.26
C VAL A 261 -3.68 -19.29 2.51
N ARG A 262 -3.94 -18.27 3.33
CA ARG A 262 -5.27 -17.70 3.58
C ARG A 262 -5.28 -16.25 3.11
N HIS A 263 -6.30 -15.90 2.35
CA HIS A 263 -6.42 -14.59 1.74
C HIS A 263 -7.90 -14.26 1.54
N HIS A 264 -8.28 -12.98 1.58
CA HIS A 264 -9.67 -12.56 1.49
C HIS A 264 -10.37 -13.08 0.23
N SER A 265 -9.67 -13.09 -0.91
CA SER A 265 -10.20 -13.60 -2.19
C SER A 265 -10.50 -15.10 -2.22
N LEU A 266 -10.03 -15.86 -1.22
CA LEU A 266 -10.34 -17.29 -1.05
C LEU A 266 -11.57 -17.51 -0.15
N GLY A 267 -12.15 -16.46 0.43
CA GLY A 267 -13.22 -16.55 1.41
C GLY A 267 -12.81 -17.39 2.62
N THR A 268 -13.56 -18.47 2.90
CA THR A 268 -13.28 -19.40 4.00
C THR A 268 -12.27 -20.51 3.62
N ARG A 269 -11.84 -20.57 2.36
CA ARG A 269 -10.92 -21.60 1.86
C ARG A 269 -9.46 -21.23 2.12
N SER A 270 -8.56 -22.19 1.92
CA SER A 270 -7.12 -21.97 1.96
C SER A 270 -6.46 -22.71 0.80
N LEU A 271 -5.40 -22.14 0.23
CA LEU A 271 -4.53 -22.90 -0.67
C LEU A 271 -3.58 -23.74 0.17
N LEU A 272 -3.45 -25.02 -0.17
CA LEU A 272 -2.51 -25.95 0.44
C LEU A 272 -1.55 -26.41 -0.66
N ILE A 273 -0.28 -26.06 -0.52
CA ILE A 273 0.76 -26.32 -1.51
C ILE A 273 1.78 -27.28 -0.86
N PRO A 274 1.71 -28.59 -1.14
CA PRO A 274 2.62 -29.55 -0.55
C PRO A 274 4.03 -29.39 -1.14
N TRP A 275 5.04 -29.57 -0.30
CA TRP A 275 6.42 -29.77 -0.74
C TRP A 275 6.59 -31.20 -1.25
N GLY A 276 7.20 -31.37 -2.43
CA GLY A 276 7.51 -32.68 -3.01
C GLY A 276 6.39 -33.28 -3.87
N SER A 277 5.26 -32.60 -4.06
CA SER A 277 4.22 -32.98 -5.04
C SER A 277 4.30 -32.08 -6.27
N SER A 278 4.70 -32.61 -7.42
CA SER A 278 4.63 -31.88 -8.71
C SER A 278 3.23 -31.90 -9.35
N GLU A 279 2.17 -32.22 -8.60
CA GLU A 279 0.81 -32.27 -9.12
C GLU A 279 -0.15 -31.48 -8.23
N VAL A 280 -0.83 -30.51 -8.84
CA VAL A 280 -1.91 -29.72 -8.23
C VAL A 280 -3.12 -30.64 -8.06
N VAL A 281 -3.36 -31.15 -6.85
CA VAL A 281 -4.56 -31.95 -6.56
C VAL A 281 -5.73 -31.00 -6.29
N LEU A 282 -6.56 -30.75 -7.30
CA LEU A 282 -7.91 -30.19 -7.12
C LEU A 282 -8.83 -31.32 -6.63
N ILE A 283 -9.09 -31.38 -5.33
CA ILE A 283 -10.13 -32.28 -4.79
C ILE A 283 -11.50 -31.61 -5.03
N THR A 284 -12.18 -32.01 -6.10
CA THR A 284 -13.62 -31.78 -6.25
C THR A 284 -14.39 -32.81 -5.42
N GLY A 285 -15.40 -32.33 -4.69
CA GLY A 285 -16.18 -33.13 -3.75
C GLY A 285 -16.97 -34.26 -4.43
N LEU A 286 -17.00 -35.40 -3.74
CA LEU A 286 -17.76 -36.62 -4.03
C LEU A 286 -19.20 -36.37 -4.51
N THR A 287 -19.58 -37.01 -5.62
CA THR A 287 -20.90 -37.64 -5.71
C THR A 287 -20.73 -39.11 -6.12
N ALA A 288 -21.28 -39.97 -5.29
CA ALA A 288 -21.30 -41.41 -5.43
C ALA A 288 -22.27 -41.85 -6.55
N GLY A 289 -22.00 -43.00 -7.17
CA GLY A 289 -23.07 -43.84 -7.72
C GLY A 289 -22.80 -44.51 -9.06
N LEU A 290 -22.47 -45.81 -8.97
CA LEU A 290 -23.04 -46.91 -9.76
C LEU A 290 -22.50 -47.22 -11.18
N LEU A 291 -21.80 -48.37 -11.22
CA LEU A 291 -22.07 -49.56 -12.05
C LEU A 291 -22.27 -49.37 -13.57
N ALA A 292 -21.44 -50.03 -14.38
CA ALA A 292 -21.69 -51.42 -14.79
C ALA A 292 -20.72 -51.83 -15.92
N ALA A 293 -20.19 -53.04 -15.79
CA ALA A 293 -19.45 -53.76 -16.82
C ALA A 293 -20.33 -54.04 -18.04
N MET A 294 -19.77 -53.86 -19.24
CA MET A 294 -20.23 -54.51 -20.48
C MET A 294 -19.01 -54.91 -21.29
N VAL A 295 -18.65 -56.19 -21.18
CA VAL A 295 -17.81 -56.92 -22.13
C VAL A 295 -18.63 -57.10 -23.40
N ILE A 296 -18.16 -56.57 -24.53
CA ILE A 296 -18.50 -57.12 -25.85
C ILE A 296 -17.21 -57.15 -26.68
N ALA A 297 -16.76 -58.37 -26.95
CA ALA A 297 -15.81 -58.68 -27.98
C ALA A 297 -16.41 -58.37 -29.36
N ALA A 298 -15.63 -57.75 -30.25
CA ALA A 298 -15.88 -57.82 -31.69
C ALA A 298 -14.54 -57.86 -32.45
N VAL A 299 -14.46 -58.90 -33.27
CA VAL A 299 -13.37 -59.32 -34.15
C VAL A 299 -13.45 -58.56 -35.49
N SER A 300 -12.33 -58.51 -36.21
CA SER A 300 -12.13 -58.20 -37.66
C SER A 300 -12.36 -56.75 -38.09
N VAL A 301 -11.47 -56.13 -38.87
CA VAL A 301 -10.76 -56.60 -40.08
C VAL A 301 -9.26 -56.29 -40.03
#